data_AF-A0A8T3LXF8-F1
#
_entry.id   AF-A0A8T3LXF8-F1
#
_cell.length_a   1.000
_cell.length_b   1.000
_cell.length_c   1.000
_cell.angle_alpha   90.00
_cell.angle_beta   90.00
_cell.angle_gamma   90.00
#
_symmetry.space_group_name_H-M   'P 1'
#
loop_
_entity.id
_entity.type
_entity.pdbx_description
1 polymer ?
#
loop_
_entity_poly.entity_id
_entity_poly.type
_entity_poly.pdbx_seq_one_letter_code
_entity_poly.pdbx_strand_id
1 'polypeptide(L)'
;MDTERLLLAITGAVVGVFGWLLVGLYINRREYARRARNAGRAVYFELTANQLVIFTALSYGAFGQVSRATFDRLLPELATWLPAGELQSVALAYLGHDGYEQARTDSSLPEDVRRMILRGVNDAQRAALDLIRPRIFSKREIADLDRYATAPQRALVEAAAREPSS
;
A
#
# COMPACT_ATOMS: atom_id res chain seq x y z
N MET A 1 -15.45 59.31 -18.93
CA MET A 1 -15.19 58.09 -19.73
C MET A 1 -14.12 57.17 -19.11
N ASP A 2 -13.57 57.48 -17.93
CA ASP A 2 -12.50 56.69 -17.32
C ASP A 2 -12.96 55.60 -16.34
N THR A 3 -14.12 55.79 -15.70
CA THR A 3 -14.67 54.84 -14.71
C THR A 3 -15.09 53.50 -15.32
N GLU A 4 -15.69 53.50 -16.51
CA GLU A 4 -16.06 52.26 -17.22
C GLU A 4 -14.82 51.45 -17.63
N ARG A 5 -13.76 52.12 -18.12
CA ARG A 5 -12.50 51.47 -18.49
C ARG A 5 -11.78 50.91 -17.27
N LEU A 6 -11.79 51.64 -16.15
CA LEU A 6 -11.23 51.18 -14.88
C LEU A 6 -12.00 49.95 -14.35
N LEU A 7 -13.34 49.98 -14.40
CA LEU A 7 -14.18 48.84 -14.00
C LEU A 7 -13.95 47.62 -14.89
N LEU A 8 -13.82 47.80 -16.21
CA LEU A 8 -13.49 46.71 -17.14
C LEU A 8 -12.09 46.14 -16.88
N ALA A 9 -11.11 46.99 -16.62
CA ALA A 9 -9.75 46.58 -16.31
C ALA A 9 -9.66 45.79 -14.99
N ILE A 10 -10.34 46.26 -13.93
CA ILE A 10 -10.42 45.57 -12.64
C ILE A 10 -11.14 44.23 -12.80
N THR A 11 -12.27 44.20 -13.51
CA THR A 11 -13.03 42.96 -13.74
C THR A 11 -12.19 41.94 -14.52
N GLY A 12 -11.47 42.38 -15.55
CA GLY A 12 -10.54 41.53 -16.31
C GLY A 12 -9.39 40.99 -15.46
N ALA A 13 -8.79 41.82 -14.60
CA ALA A 13 -7.71 41.41 -13.70
C ALA A 13 -8.21 40.39 -12.65
N VAL A 14 -9.39 40.62 -12.08
CA VAL A 14 -10.01 39.72 -11.10
C VAL A 14 -10.32 38.36 -11.72
N VAL A 15 -10.95 38.33 -12.90
CA VAL A 15 -11.23 37.08 -13.63
C VAL A 15 -9.94 36.36 -14.01
N GLY A 16 -8.89 37.10 -14.42
CA GLY A 16 -7.58 36.55 -14.71
C GLY A 16 -6.94 35.87 -13.50
N VAL A 17 -6.96 36.50 -12.33
CA VAL A 17 -6.41 35.94 -11.08
C VAL A 17 -7.20 34.70 -10.65
N PHE A 18 -8.53 34.75 -10.62
CA PHE A 18 -9.34 33.60 -10.26
C PHE A 18 -9.19 32.44 -11.25
N GLY A 19 -9.08 32.73 -12.55
CA GLY A 19 -8.80 31.73 -13.58
C GLY A 19 -7.47 31.01 -13.34
N TRP A 20 -6.40 31.77 -13.08
CA TRP A 20 -5.08 31.18 -12.79
C TRP A 20 -5.04 30.42 -11.46
N LEU A 21 -5.72 30.91 -10.42
CA LEU A 21 -5.83 30.20 -9.14
C LEU A 21 -6.58 28.87 -9.31
N LEU A 22 -7.66 28.84 -10.09
CA LEU A 22 -8.40 27.61 -10.39
C LEU A 22 -7.54 26.60 -11.15
N VAL A 23 -6.79 27.05 -12.16
CA VAL A 23 -5.86 26.19 -12.90
C VAL A 23 -4.75 25.65 -11.98
N GLY A 24 -4.16 26.51 -11.16
CA GLY A 24 -3.15 26.12 -10.17
C GLY A 24 -3.68 25.08 -9.19
N LEU A 25 -4.88 25.30 -8.65
CA LEU A 25 -5.55 24.35 -7.76
C LEU A 25 -5.83 23.00 -8.45
N TYR A 26 -6.29 23.04 -9.70
CA TYR A 26 -6.59 21.85 -10.49
C TYR A 26 -5.33 21.00 -10.76
N ILE A 27 -4.25 21.62 -11.22
CA ILE A 27 -2.98 20.93 -11.48
C ILE A 27 -2.41 20.36 -10.19
N ASN A 28 -2.39 21.17 -9.12
CA ASN A 28 -1.82 20.77 -7.84
C ASN A 28 -2.57 19.56 -7.25
N ARG A 29 -3.91 19.59 -7.28
CA ARG A 29 -4.75 18.47 -6.84
C ARG A 29 -4.46 17.18 -7.63
N ARG A 30 -4.24 17.28 -8.94
CA ARG A 30 -3.93 16.14 -9.80
C ARG A 30 -2.54 15.56 -9.49
N GLU A 31 -1.55 16.41 -9.24
CA GLU A 31 -0.22 15.96 -8.86
C GLU A 31 -0.21 15.26 -7.50
N TYR A 32 -0.88 15.83 -6.49
CA TYR A 32 -1.00 15.20 -5.18
C TYR A 32 -1.66 13.82 -5.27
N ALA A 33 -2.76 13.70 -6.01
CA ALA A 33 -3.44 12.42 -6.20
C ALA A 33 -2.54 11.37 -6.87
N ARG A 34 -1.71 11.77 -7.84
CA ARG A 34 -0.73 10.87 -8.48
C ARG A 34 0.38 10.46 -7.53
N ARG A 35 0.96 11.41 -6.77
CA ARG A 35 2.01 11.12 -5.79
C ARG A 35 1.50 10.17 -4.71
N ALA A 36 0.33 10.42 -4.17
CA ALA A 36 -0.28 9.56 -3.15
C ALA A 36 -0.61 8.16 -3.69
N ARG A 37 -1.12 8.05 -4.92
CA ARG A 37 -1.33 6.73 -5.55
C ARG A 37 -0.02 5.98 -5.74
N ASN A 38 1.05 6.64 -6.18
CA ASN A 38 2.37 6.01 -6.31
C ASN A 38 2.94 5.59 -4.95
N ALA A 39 2.75 6.41 -3.92
CA ALA A 39 3.11 6.06 -2.55
C ALA A 39 2.35 4.81 -2.06
N GLY A 40 1.04 4.77 -2.30
CA GLY A 40 0.21 3.60 -2.01
C GLY A 40 0.67 2.33 -2.74
N ARG A 41 1.13 2.44 -4.01
CA ARG A 41 1.71 1.31 -4.74
C ARG A 41 3.01 0.81 -4.11
N ALA A 42 3.89 1.71 -3.70
CA ALA A 42 5.13 1.34 -3.03
C ALA A 42 4.85 0.59 -1.71
N VAL A 43 3.91 1.10 -0.91
CA VAL A 43 3.47 0.49 0.36
C VAL A 43 2.81 -0.86 0.11
N TYR A 44 1.96 -0.98 -0.92
CA TYR A 44 1.35 -2.25 -1.30
C TYR A 44 2.40 -3.32 -1.63
N PHE A 45 3.46 -2.98 -2.37
CA PHE A 45 4.51 -3.95 -2.68
C PHE A 45 5.35 -4.32 -1.45
N GLU A 46 5.62 -3.37 -0.54
CA GLU A 46 6.27 -3.67 0.74
C GLU A 46 5.40 -4.61 1.60
N LEU A 47 4.10 -4.32 1.74
CA LEU A 47 3.14 -5.20 2.43
C LEU A 47 3.10 -6.59 1.77
N THR A 48 3.09 -6.67 0.44
CA THR A 48 3.09 -7.95 -0.29
C THR A 48 4.36 -8.76 0.01
N ALA A 49 5.53 -8.11 0.02
CA ALA A 49 6.80 -8.75 0.35
C ALA A 49 6.84 -9.23 1.81
N ASN A 50 6.42 -8.38 2.74
CA ASN A 50 6.32 -8.74 4.16
C ASN A 50 5.35 -9.91 4.37
N GLN A 51 4.18 -9.88 3.73
CA GLN A 51 3.20 -10.96 3.82
C GLN A 51 3.78 -12.29 3.34
N LEU A 52 4.58 -12.30 2.26
CA LEU A 52 5.28 -13.50 1.81
C LEU A 52 6.23 -14.03 2.90
N VAL A 53 7.05 -13.16 3.50
CA VAL A 53 7.97 -13.52 4.58
C VAL A 53 7.21 -14.10 5.79
N ILE A 54 6.11 -13.46 6.19
CA ILE A 54 5.29 -13.91 7.32
C ILE A 54 4.61 -15.24 7.00
N PHE A 55 4.10 -15.42 5.78
CA PHE A 55 3.53 -16.68 5.31
C PHE A 55 4.57 -17.80 5.33
N THR A 56 5.78 -17.55 4.84
CA THR A 56 6.87 -18.54 4.87
C THR A 56 7.24 -18.93 6.30
N ALA A 57 7.29 -17.97 7.22
CA ALA A 57 7.52 -18.25 8.64
C ALA A 57 6.38 -19.09 9.24
N LEU A 58 5.13 -18.78 8.91
CA LEU A 58 3.96 -19.52 9.40
C LEU A 58 3.90 -20.96 8.86
N SER A 59 4.23 -21.15 7.58
CA SER A 59 4.11 -22.44 6.89
C SER A 59 5.32 -23.35 7.11
N TYR A 60 6.51 -22.78 7.19
CA TYR A 60 7.77 -23.54 7.16
C TYR A 60 8.68 -23.26 8.35
N GLY A 61 8.32 -22.33 9.25
CA GLY A 61 9.17 -21.93 10.37
C GLY A 61 10.43 -21.16 9.96
N ALA A 62 10.55 -20.78 8.68
CA ALA A 62 11.69 -20.03 8.15
C ALA A 62 11.42 -18.52 8.25
N PHE A 63 12.12 -17.87 9.17
CA PHE A 63 11.97 -16.44 9.43
C PHE A 63 12.88 -15.61 8.53
N GLY A 64 12.32 -14.53 7.99
CA GLY A 64 13.03 -13.51 7.21
C GLY A 64 12.95 -12.15 7.88
N GLN A 65 13.38 -11.11 7.18
CA GLN A 65 13.25 -9.73 7.64
C GLN A 65 11.97 -9.10 7.07
N VAL A 66 11.26 -8.36 7.91
CA VAL A 66 10.14 -7.50 7.52
C VAL A 66 10.56 -6.04 7.55
N SER A 67 10.11 -5.23 6.58
CA SER A 67 10.44 -3.80 6.47
C SER A 67 9.26 -2.92 6.81
N ARG A 68 9.52 -1.79 7.48
CA ARG A 68 8.57 -0.68 7.67
C ARG A 68 9.04 0.62 6.97
N ALA A 69 10.22 0.60 6.36
CA ALA A 69 10.89 1.81 5.89
C ALA A 69 10.06 2.58 4.84
N THR A 70 9.37 1.87 3.94
CA THR A 70 8.56 2.51 2.90
C THR A 70 7.32 3.15 3.50
N PHE A 71 6.65 2.46 4.43
CA PHE A 71 5.50 3.00 5.14
C PHE A 71 5.84 4.25 5.95
N ASP A 72 6.88 4.21 6.78
CA ASP A 72 7.24 5.35 7.63
C ASP A 72 7.61 6.58 6.80
N ARG A 73 8.31 6.37 5.68
CA ARG A 73 8.67 7.44 4.74
C ARG A 73 7.47 8.06 4.03
N LEU A 74 6.46 7.24 3.69
CA LEU A 74 5.32 7.64 2.84
C LEU A 74 4.02 7.84 3.61
N LEU A 75 4.07 7.73 4.94
CA LEU A 75 2.92 7.93 5.82
C LEU A 75 2.22 9.28 5.59
N PRO A 76 2.93 10.41 5.42
CA PRO A 76 2.28 11.69 5.14
C PRO A 76 1.43 11.65 3.87
N GLU A 77 1.97 11.10 2.77
CA GLU A 77 1.28 10.99 1.49
C GLU A 77 0.06 10.06 1.59
N LEU A 78 0.19 8.94 2.30
CA LEU A 78 -0.93 8.03 2.56
C LEU A 78 -2.02 8.71 3.38
N ALA A 79 -1.65 9.46 4.43
CA ALA A 79 -2.61 10.12 5.32
C ALA A 79 -3.41 11.22 4.62
N THR A 80 -2.84 11.87 3.60
CA THR A 80 -3.58 12.85 2.80
C THR A 80 -4.59 12.22 1.83
N TRP A 81 -4.46 10.93 1.56
CA TRP A 81 -5.21 10.25 0.49
C TRP A 81 -6.15 9.15 0.96
N LEU A 82 -5.78 8.41 2.01
CA LEU A 82 -6.61 7.37 2.60
C LEU A 82 -7.55 7.94 3.68
N PRO A 83 -8.80 7.48 3.74
CA PRO A 83 -9.66 7.70 4.89
C PRO A 83 -9.01 7.16 6.17
N ALA A 84 -9.30 7.78 7.32
CA ALA A 84 -8.68 7.44 8.60
C ALA A 84 -8.79 5.95 8.96
N GLY A 85 -9.97 5.32 8.77
CA GLY A 85 -10.16 3.91 9.07
C GLY A 85 -9.32 2.97 8.20
N GLU A 86 -9.00 3.38 6.98
CA GLU A 86 -8.15 2.60 6.07
C GLU A 86 -6.69 2.73 6.42
N LEU A 87 -6.26 3.97 6.70
CA LEU A 87 -4.91 4.23 7.19
C LEU A 87 -4.66 3.45 8.49
N GLN A 88 -5.65 3.37 9.38
CA GLN A 88 -5.57 2.56 10.59
C GLN A 88 -5.36 1.08 10.29
N SER A 89 -6.11 0.48 9.37
CA SER A 89 -5.93 -0.92 8.98
C SER A 89 -4.53 -1.19 8.43
N VAL A 90 -3.99 -0.27 7.63
CA VAL A 90 -2.61 -0.36 7.12
C VAL A 90 -1.60 -0.24 8.26
N ALA A 91 -1.78 0.73 9.16
CA ALA A 91 -0.90 0.91 10.31
C ALA A 91 -0.91 -0.32 11.23
N LEU A 92 -2.07 -0.95 11.45
CA LEU A 92 -2.20 -2.18 12.23
C LEU A 92 -1.40 -3.34 11.63
N ALA A 93 -1.39 -3.48 10.29
CA ALA A 93 -0.57 -4.49 9.63
C ALA A 93 0.92 -4.31 9.95
N TYR A 94 1.41 -3.07 9.95
CA TYR A 94 2.81 -2.75 10.31
C TYR A 94 3.11 -2.86 11.80
N LEU A 95 2.14 -2.56 12.69
CA LEU A 95 2.28 -2.80 14.13
C LEU A 95 2.41 -4.29 14.45
N GLY A 96 1.81 -5.17 13.63
CA GLY A 96 1.99 -6.62 13.72
C GLY A 96 3.44 -7.09 13.57
N HIS A 97 4.35 -6.24 13.05
CA HIS A 97 5.77 -6.60 12.94
C HIS A 97 6.44 -6.81 14.30
N ASP A 98 5.99 -6.13 15.35
CA ASP A 98 6.52 -6.36 16.70
C ASP A 98 6.16 -7.78 17.18
N GLY A 99 4.93 -8.22 16.89
CA GLY A 99 4.49 -9.59 17.14
C GLY A 99 5.25 -10.62 16.30
N TYR A 100 5.56 -10.29 15.05
CA TYR A 100 6.42 -11.12 14.19
C TYR A 100 7.83 -11.26 14.77
N GLU A 101 8.45 -10.15 15.18
CA GLU A 101 9.80 -10.16 15.77
C GLU A 101 9.83 -10.93 17.09
N GLN A 102 8.82 -10.75 17.95
CA GLN A 102 8.69 -11.56 19.16
C GLN A 102 8.58 -13.06 18.81
N ALA A 103 7.73 -13.42 17.85
CA ALA A 103 7.59 -14.79 17.37
C ALA A 103 8.86 -15.34 16.69
N ARG A 104 9.78 -14.48 16.24
CA ARG A 104 11.07 -14.85 15.65
C ARG A 104 12.14 -15.07 16.71
N THR A 105 12.23 -14.20 17.71
CA THR A 105 13.35 -14.17 18.66
C THR A 105 13.09 -14.94 19.95
N ASP A 106 11.84 -15.02 20.39
CA ASP A 106 11.50 -15.66 21.66
C ASP A 106 11.38 -17.17 21.46
N SER A 107 12.40 -17.90 21.90
CA SER A 107 12.44 -19.37 21.88
C SER A 107 11.60 -20.01 22.98
N SER A 108 11.15 -19.23 23.98
CA SER A 108 10.34 -19.73 25.10
C SER A 108 8.84 -19.81 24.77
N LEU A 109 8.42 -19.13 23.69
CA LEU A 109 7.04 -19.17 23.21
C LEU A 109 6.62 -20.59 22.80
N PRO A 110 5.53 -21.12 23.38
CA PRO A 110 4.87 -22.34 22.90
C PRO A 110 4.55 -22.25 21.40
N GLU A 111 4.67 -23.37 20.69
CA GLU A 111 4.55 -23.41 19.23
C GLU A 111 3.14 -23.01 18.75
N ASP A 112 2.11 -23.39 19.49
CA ASP A 112 0.72 -23.02 19.27
C ASP A 112 0.51 -21.51 19.40
N VAL A 113 1.09 -20.89 20.42
CA VAL A 113 1.04 -19.43 20.62
C VAL A 113 1.80 -18.71 19.51
N ARG A 114 2.98 -19.20 19.13
CA ARG A 114 3.78 -18.65 18.02
C ARG A 114 2.99 -18.67 16.70
N ARG A 115 2.37 -19.81 16.37
CA ARG A 115 1.52 -19.95 15.18
C ARG A 115 0.29 -19.05 15.23
N MET A 116 -0.32 -18.87 16.41
CA MET A 116 -1.45 -17.97 16.59
C MET A 116 -1.05 -16.51 16.30
N ILE A 117 0.10 -16.06 16.82
CA ILE A 117 0.63 -14.72 16.56
C ILE A 117 0.88 -14.55 15.06
N LEU A 118 1.61 -15.47 14.42
CA LEU A 118 1.94 -15.40 13.00
C LEU A 118 0.69 -15.39 12.10
N ARG A 119 -0.36 -16.15 12.45
CA ARG A 119 -1.65 -16.09 11.76
C ARG A 119 -2.29 -14.71 11.88
N GLY A 120 -2.39 -14.16 13.10
CA GLY A 120 -2.96 -12.83 13.31
C GLY A 120 -2.23 -11.74 12.52
N VAL A 121 -0.89 -11.78 12.51
CA VAL A 121 -0.07 -10.83 11.72
C VAL A 121 -0.31 -11.02 10.22
N ASN A 122 -0.31 -12.26 9.72
CA ASN A 122 -0.59 -12.55 8.31
C ASN A 122 -2.00 -12.08 7.89
N ASP A 123 -3.01 -12.26 8.74
CA ASP A 123 -4.38 -11.87 8.45
C ASP A 123 -4.53 -10.35 8.44
N ALA A 124 -3.84 -9.62 9.32
CA ALA A 124 -3.78 -8.16 9.28
C ALA A 124 -3.13 -7.64 7.99
N GLN A 125 -2.04 -8.28 7.53
CA GLN A 125 -1.37 -7.94 6.27
C GLN A 125 -2.29 -8.17 5.07
N ARG A 126 -3.00 -9.30 5.02
CA ARG A 126 -3.99 -9.59 3.98
C ARG A 126 -5.11 -8.56 3.96
N ALA A 127 -5.68 -8.25 5.12
CA ALA A 127 -6.75 -7.26 5.23
C ALA A 127 -6.31 -5.87 4.71
N ALA A 128 -5.08 -5.45 5.03
CA ALA A 128 -4.52 -4.20 4.51
C ALA A 128 -4.34 -4.23 2.99
N LEU A 129 -3.84 -5.34 2.43
CA LEU A 129 -3.65 -5.49 0.99
C LEU A 129 -4.99 -5.45 0.24
N ASP A 130 -5.99 -6.20 0.70
CA ASP A 130 -7.32 -6.25 0.09
C ASP A 130 -8.00 -4.87 0.09
N LEU A 131 -7.74 -4.08 1.12
CA LEU A 131 -8.31 -2.75 1.29
C LEU A 131 -7.63 -1.70 0.40
N ILE A 132 -6.29 -1.71 0.30
CA ILE A 132 -5.56 -0.72 -0.50
C ILE A 132 -5.66 -1.01 -2.00
N ARG A 133 -5.60 -2.30 -2.38
CA ARG A 133 -5.52 -2.77 -3.77
C ARG A 133 -6.52 -2.08 -4.74
N PRO A 134 -7.84 -2.03 -4.46
CA PRO A 134 -8.81 -1.42 -5.38
C PRO A 134 -8.67 0.10 -5.53
N ARG A 135 -7.90 0.77 -4.67
CA ARG A 135 -7.75 2.24 -4.67
C ARG A 135 -6.53 2.69 -5.45
N ILE A 136 -5.44 1.94 -5.33
CA ILE A 136 -4.17 2.27 -5.96
C ILE A 136 -4.07 1.75 -7.40
N PHE A 137 -4.79 0.68 -7.73
CA PHE A 137 -4.78 0.06 -9.05
C PHE A 137 -6.14 0.18 -9.72
N SER A 138 -6.11 0.36 -11.04
CA SER A 138 -7.29 0.19 -11.89
C SER A 138 -7.69 -1.29 -11.98
N LYS A 139 -8.95 -1.57 -12.34
CA LYS A 139 -9.43 -2.95 -12.55
C LYS A 139 -8.55 -3.75 -13.52
N ARG A 140 -8.02 -3.10 -14.55
CA ARG A 140 -7.11 -3.72 -15.52
C ARG A 140 -5.78 -4.09 -14.87
N GLU A 141 -5.16 -3.17 -14.14
CA GLU A 141 -3.91 -3.43 -13.41
C GLU A 141 -4.10 -4.54 -12.35
N ILE A 142 -5.26 -4.62 -11.70
CA ILE A 142 -5.59 -5.71 -10.77
C ILE A 142 -5.60 -7.06 -11.49
N ALA A 143 -6.29 -7.13 -12.63
CA ALA A 143 -6.33 -8.35 -13.44
C ALA A 143 -4.95 -8.77 -13.95
N ASP A 144 -4.11 -7.79 -14.32
CA ASP A 144 -2.72 -8.05 -14.71
C ASP A 144 -1.91 -8.56 -13.51
N LEU A 145 -2.04 -7.95 -12.33
CA LEU A 145 -1.39 -8.42 -11.09
C LEU A 145 -1.80 -9.86 -10.73
N ASP A 146 -3.08 -10.21 -10.85
CA ASP A 146 -3.55 -11.58 -10.57
C ASP A 146 -2.92 -12.59 -11.53
N ARG A 147 -2.80 -12.22 -12.81
CA ARG A 147 -2.14 -13.05 -13.83
C ARG A 147 -0.66 -13.28 -13.51
N TYR A 148 0.07 -12.25 -13.08
CA TYR A 148 1.48 -12.36 -12.74
C TYR A 148 1.73 -13.00 -11.37
N ALA A 149 0.82 -12.87 -10.41
CA ALA A 149 0.94 -13.51 -9.09
C ALA A 149 0.71 -15.03 -9.18
N THR A 150 -0.22 -15.48 -10.05
CA THR A 150 -0.46 -16.92 -10.23
C THR A 150 0.55 -17.62 -11.13
N ALA A 151 1.29 -16.92 -11.99
CA ALA A 151 2.20 -17.55 -12.95
C ALA A 151 3.43 -18.24 -12.29
N PRO A 152 4.19 -17.62 -11.38
CA PRO A 152 5.32 -18.26 -10.72
C PRO A 152 4.88 -19.39 -9.79
N GLN A 153 3.75 -19.21 -9.10
CA GLN A 153 3.21 -20.19 -8.15
C GLN A 153 2.67 -21.43 -8.86
N ARG A 154 2.01 -21.26 -10.03
CA ARG A 154 1.63 -22.39 -10.90
C ARG A 154 2.84 -23.07 -11.52
N ALA A 155 3.83 -22.31 -11.97
CA ALA A 155 5.05 -22.89 -12.54
C ALA A 155 5.85 -23.71 -11.51
N LEU A 156 5.94 -23.24 -10.26
CA LEU A 156 6.56 -23.98 -9.16
C LEU A 156 5.77 -25.24 -8.78
N VAL A 157 4.43 -25.17 -8.74
CA VAL A 157 3.57 -26.34 -8.48
C VAL A 157 3.68 -27.36 -9.63
N GLU A 158 3.72 -26.91 -10.88
CA GLU A 158 3.91 -27.77 -12.05
C GLU A 158 5.32 -28.36 -12.13
N ALA A 159 6.35 -27.63 -11.69
CA ALA A 159 7.72 -28.14 -11.61
C ALA A 159 7.86 -29.18 -10.50
N ALA A 160 7.29 -28.93 -9.31
CA ALA A 160 7.24 -29.88 -8.21
C ALA A 160 6.43 -31.14 -8.55
N ALA A 161 5.38 -31.02 -9.37
CA ALA A 161 4.61 -32.16 -9.86
C ALA A 161 5.33 -32.99 -10.95
N ARG A 162 6.44 -32.48 -11.50
CA ARG A 162 7.25 -33.16 -12.53
C ARG A 162 8.52 -33.82 -11.97
N GLU A 163 8.83 -33.66 -10.69
CA GLU A 163 9.90 -34.44 -10.05
C GLU A 163 9.40 -35.87 -9.81
N PRO A 164 9.92 -36.90 -10.52
CA PRO A 164 9.64 -38.28 -10.15
C PRO A 164 10.36 -38.55 -8.82
N SER A 165 9.63 -39.11 -7.86
CA SER A 165 10.20 -39.70 -6.65
C SER A 165 11.26 -40.73 -7.04
N SER A 166 12.53 -40.33 -6.98
CA SER A 166 13.70 -41.20 -7.07
C SER A 166 14.04 -41.76 -5.70
#